data_AF-A0A850CA15-F1
#
_entry.id   AF-A0A850CA15-F1
#
_cell.length_a   1.000
_cell.length_b   1.000
_cell.length_c   1.000
_cell.angle_alpha   90.00
_cell.angle_beta   90.00
_cell.angle_gamma   90.00
#
_symmetry.space_group_name_H-M   'P 1'
#
loop_
_entity.id
_entity.type
_entity.pdbx_description
1 polymer ?
#
loop_
_entity_poly.entity_id
_entity_poly.type
_entity_poly.pdbx_seq_one_letter_code
_entity_poly.pdbx_strand_id
1 'polypeptide(L)'
;AGWYTDIPWTYGLLRRAERISVVTECCYQWRQRAGSSITRTRDDRHFDVFTQWQRVWDDFESVTDQGVRVALFNHMVWHLLLVIGNTERVDPKKRREFFRRTSGLYRRYHPGPDAWHPAEGVTGLKQRLLAARAYLGYEALRQVYRLAQRLKHTDVSGRDSAAEPAPDGPAQRTEAALPTPTRVTGP
;
A
#
# COMPACT_ATOMS: atom_id res chain seq x y z
N ALA A 1 -16.95 -13.61 7.82
CA ALA A 1 -15.89 -13.17 6.88
C ALA A 1 -15.30 -11.87 7.40
N GLY A 2 -13.97 -11.72 7.36
CA GLY A 2 -13.25 -10.55 7.87
C GLY A 2 -12.78 -9.62 6.74
N TRP A 3 -12.17 -8.49 7.10
CA TRP A 3 -11.50 -7.60 6.15
C TRP A 3 -10.16 -8.17 5.67
N TYR A 4 -9.65 -7.65 4.54
CA TYR A 4 -8.36 -8.02 3.95
C TYR A 4 -8.23 -9.49 3.49
N THR A 5 -9.35 -10.14 3.14
CA THR A 5 -9.35 -11.54 2.70
C THR A 5 -8.62 -11.77 1.39
N ASP A 6 -8.43 -10.70 0.61
CA ASP A 6 -7.59 -10.69 -0.58
C ASP A 6 -6.13 -11.06 -0.28
N ILE A 7 -5.62 -10.78 0.93
CA ILE A 7 -4.23 -11.09 1.29
C ILE A 7 -3.96 -12.61 1.26
N PRO A 8 -4.58 -13.45 2.10
CA PRO A 8 -4.32 -14.90 2.09
C PRO A 8 -4.77 -15.55 0.79
N TRP A 9 -5.81 -15.02 0.14
CA TRP A 9 -6.23 -15.53 -1.17
C TRP A 9 -5.15 -15.31 -2.23
N THR A 10 -4.63 -14.09 -2.36
CA THR A 10 -3.62 -13.72 -3.37
C THR A 10 -2.31 -14.46 -3.12
N TYR A 11 -1.79 -14.45 -1.89
CA TYR A 11 -0.53 -15.13 -1.61
C TYR A 11 -0.64 -16.65 -1.70
N GLY A 12 -1.79 -17.22 -1.30
CA GLY A 12 -2.07 -18.63 -1.47
C GLY A 12 -2.11 -19.05 -2.94
N LEU A 13 -2.68 -18.20 -3.81
CA LEU A 13 -2.66 -18.36 -5.27
C LEU A 13 -1.24 -18.27 -5.82
N LEU A 14 -0.48 -17.23 -5.47
CA LEU A 14 0.89 -17.04 -5.93
C LEU A 14 1.80 -18.21 -5.54
N ARG A 15 1.66 -18.75 -4.32
CA ARG A 15 2.44 -19.90 -3.84
C ARG A 15 2.20 -21.17 -4.64
N ARG A 16 0.97 -21.37 -5.14
CA ARG A 16 0.53 -22.60 -5.82
C ARG A 16 0.57 -22.48 -7.34
N ALA A 17 0.79 -21.29 -7.87
CA ALA A 17 0.86 -21.06 -9.30
C ALA A 17 2.12 -21.71 -9.89
N GLU A 18 1.93 -22.56 -10.90
CA GLU A 18 3.04 -23.13 -11.68
C GLU A 18 3.70 -22.10 -12.60
N ARG A 19 2.93 -21.09 -13.02
CA ARG A 19 3.37 -20.00 -13.89
C ARG A 19 2.71 -18.69 -13.50
N ILE A 20 3.48 -17.61 -13.51
CA ILE A 20 3.02 -16.25 -13.32
C ILE A 20 3.44 -15.44 -14.55
N SER A 21 2.51 -14.66 -15.10
CA SER A 21 2.78 -13.77 -16.22
C SER A 21 2.20 -12.39 -15.90
N VAL A 22 2.84 -11.35 -16.41
CA VAL A 22 2.44 -9.96 -16.19
C VAL A 22 1.88 -9.41 -17.50
N VAL A 23 0.69 -8.82 -17.42
CA VAL A 23 0.06 -8.09 -18.52
C VAL A 23 0.17 -6.60 -18.19
N THR A 24 0.65 -5.80 -19.14
CA THR A 24 0.92 -4.36 -18.94
C THR A 24 -0.23 -3.46 -19.40
N GLU A 25 -1.21 -4.05 -20.07
CA GLU A 25 -2.42 -3.43 -20.57
C GLU A 25 -3.46 -3.24 -19.47
N CYS A 26 -4.31 -2.22 -19.61
CA CYS A 26 -5.40 -1.99 -18.68
C CYS A 26 -6.50 -3.06 -18.86
N CYS A 27 -6.47 -4.12 -18.04
CA CYS A 27 -7.45 -5.21 -18.11
C CYS A 27 -8.67 -5.03 -17.20
N TYR A 28 -8.70 -4.01 -16.34
CA TYR A 28 -9.79 -3.82 -15.40
C TYR A 28 -10.04 -2.35 -15.07
N GLN A 29 -11.31 -2.02 -14.80
CA GLN A 29 -11.71 -0.72 -14.29
C GLN A 29 -12.18 -0.86 -12.84
N TRP A 30 -11.40 -0.33 -11.90
CA TRP A 30 -11.82 -0.29 -10.50
C TRP A 30 -12.77 0.87 -10.24
N ARG A 31 -14.02 0.56 -9.85
CA ARG A 31 -15.04 1.56 -9.51
C ARG A 31 -15.16 1.70 -8.00
N GLN A 32 -14.90 2.89 -7.49
CA GLN A 32 -15.09 3.23 -6.09
C GLN A 32 -16.41 3.96 -5.90
N ARG A 33 -17.21 3.53 -4.91
CA ARG A 33 -18.39 4.28 -4.44
C ARG A 33 -18.05 4.98 -3.14
N ALA A 34 -18.54 6.21 -2.97
CA ALA A 34 -18.34 6.97 -1.74
C ALA A 34 -18.90 6.18 -0.53
N GLY A 35 -18.11 6.06 0.53
CA GLY A 35 -18.53 5.41 1.79
C GLY A 35 -18.53 3.88 1.80
N SER A 36 -18.25 3.18 0.69
CA SER A 36 -18.25 1.71 0.66
C SER A 36 -16.86 1.09 0.55
N SER A 37 -15.81 1.90 0.42
CA SER A 37 -14.45 1.37 0.32
C SER A 37 -13.86 1.16 1.71
N ILE A 38 -13.39 -0.06 1.94
CA ILE A 38 -12.52 -0.42 3.07
C ILE A 38 -11.35 0.56 3.21
N THR A 39 -10.87 1.15 2.11
CA THR A 39 -9.71 2.05 2.14
C THR A 39 -9.98 3.40 2.79
N ARG A 40 -11.25 3.78 2.97
CA ARG A 40 -11.72 5.11 3.41
C ARG A 40 -12.72 5.07 4.59
N THR A 41 -12.91 3.91 5.19
CA THR A 41 -13.86 3.71 6.29
C THR A 41 -13.10 3.47 7.57
N ARG A 42 -13.31 4.31 8.59
CA ARG A 42 -12.67 4.12 9.88
C ARG A 42 -13.42 3.05 10.66
N ASP A 43 -12.77 1.93 10.93
CA ASP A 43 -13.40 0.78 11.56
C ASP A 43 -12.37 -0.12 12.27
N ASP A 44 -12.73 -0.70 13.42
CA ASP A 44 -11.87 -1.62 14.17
C ASP A 44 -11.59 -2.91 13.39
N ARG A 45 -12.38 -3.27 12.38
CA ARG A 45 -12.11 -4.36 11.44
C ARG A 45 -10.79 -4.20 10.69
N HIS A 46 -10.17 -3.02 10.69
CA HIS A 46 -8.80 -2.89 10.18
C HIS A 46 -7.79 -3.77 10.91
N PHE A 47 -8.09 -4.21 12.14
CA PHE A 47 -7.26 -5.16 12.87
C PHE A 47 -7.29 -6.58 12.30
N ASP A 48 -8.27 -6.93 11.46
CA ASP A 48 -8.31 -8.24 10.79
C ASP A 48 -7.07 -8.49 9.95
N VAL A 49 -6.40 -7.43 9.47
CA VAL A 49 -5.16 -7.50 8.69
C VAL A 49 -4.08 -8.33 9.39
N PHE A 50 -4.03 -8.32 10.73
CA PHE A 50 -3.06 -9.12 11.50
C PHE A 50 -3.36 -10.62 11.36
N THR A 51 -4.64 -11.00 11.47
CA THR A 51 -5.07 -12.38 11.27
C THR A 51 -4.86 -12.83 9.82
N GLN A 52 -5.08 -11.95 8.85
CA GLN A 52 -4.85 -12.28 7.45
C GLN A 52 -3.35 -12.50 7.14
N TRP A 53 -2.46 -11.66 7.69
CA TRP A 53 -1.02 -11.89 7.57
C TRP A 53 -0.57 -13.15 8.30
N GLN A 54 -1.14 -13.45 9.47
CA GLN A 54 -0.85 -14.69 10.18
C GLN A 54 -1.12 -15.91 9.30
N ARG A 55 -2.29 -15.96 8.65
CA ARG A 55 -2.67 -17.05 7.73
C ARG A 55 -1.70 -17.20 6.55
N VAL A 56 -1.20 -16.09 6.02
CA VAL A 56 -0.19 -16.13 4.95
C VAL A 56 1.10 -16.74 5.45
N TRP A 57 1.59 -16.30 6.62
CA TRP A 57 2.82 -16.86 7.20
C TRP A 57 2.69 -18.33 7.57
N ASP A 58 1.52 -18.75 8.05
CA ASP A 58 1.22 -20.16 8.32
C ASP A 58 1.24 -20.98 7.00
N ASP A 59 0.63 -20.47 5.92
CA ASP A 59 0.66 -21.15 4.61
C ASP A 59 2.08 -21.18 3.99
N PHE A 60 2.93 -20.22 4.32
CA PHE A 60 4.31 -20.11 3.84
C PHE A 60 5.34 -20.78 4.77
N GLU A 61 4.92 -21.48 5.83
CA GLU A 61 5.83 -22.08 6.81
C GLU A 61 6.85 -23.03 6.16
N SER A 62 6.43 -23.80 5.14
CA SER A 62 7.28 -24.73 4.41
C SER A 62 8.23 -24.07 3.39
N VAL A 63 8.11 -22.75 3.15
CA VAL A 63 8.91 -22.04 2.16
C VAL A 63 10.23 -21.60 2.78
N THR A 64 11.32 -22.23 2.33
CA THR A 64 12.68 -21.97 2.81
C THR A 64 13.45 -20.96 1.97
N ASP A 65 12.96 -20.61 0.78
CA ASP A 65 13.59 -19.60 -0.07
C ASP A 65 13.65 -18.24 0.65
N GLN A 66 14.87 -17.80 0.94
CA GLN A 66 15.13 -16.59 1.71
C GLN A 66 14.65 -15.32 0.98
N GLY A 67 14.77 -15.27 -0.34
CA GLY A 67 14.31 -14.14 -1.16
C GLY A 67 12.78 -13.97 -1.08
N VAL A 68 12.04 -15.08 -1.16
CA VAL A 68 10.58 -15.09 -1.01
C VAL A 68 10.17 -14.65 0.41
N ARG A 69 10.84 -15.17 1.44
CA ARG A 69 10.54 -14.79 2.84
C ARG A 69 10.80 -13.30 3.08
N VAL A 70 11.91 -12.77 2.55
CA VAL A 70 12.25 -11.34 2.63
C VAL A 70 11.24 -10.48 1.87
N ALA A 71 10.83 -10.88 0.66
CA ALA A 71 9.82 -10.16 -0.12
C ALA A 71 8.46 -10.14 0.61
N LEU A 72 8.06 -11.26 1.19
CA LEU A 72 6.83 -11.39 1.98
C LEU A 72 6.86 -10.50 3.22
N PHE A 73 7.98 -10.52 3.96
CA PHE A 73 8.21 -9.67 5.11
C PHE A 73 8.13 -8.18 4.75
N ASN A 74 8.81 -7.77 3.67
CA ASN A 74 8.78 -6.40 3.19
C ASN A 74 7.36 -5.95 2.87
N HIS A 75 6.58 -6.77 2.16
CA HIS A 75 5.21 -6.42 1.81
C HIS A 75 4.30 -6.34 3.04
N MET A 76 4.45 -7.26 3.99
CA MET A 76 3.74 -7.20 5.28
C MET A 76 4.02 -5.90 6.01
N VAL A 77 5.30 -5.56 6.22
CA VAL A 77 5.69 -4.35 6.95
C VAL A 77 5.20 -3.09 6.25
N TRP A 78 5.36 -3.02 4.92
CA TRP A 78 4.84 -1.92 4.11
C TRP A 78 3.33 -1.77 4.26
N HIS A 79 2.56 -2.87 4.12
CA HIS A 79 1.11 -2.84 4.20
C HIS A 79 0.64 -2.39 5.59
N LEU A 80 1.21 -2.94 6.66
CA LEU A 80 0.84 -2.56 8.03
C LEU A 80 1.17 -1.09 8.32
N LEU A 81 2.31 -0.58 7.83
CA LEU A 81 2.68 0.84 7.95
C LEU A 81 1.73 1.75 7.15
N LEU A 82 1.25 1.30 5.99
CA LEU A 82 0.27 2.01 5.17
C LEU A 82 -1.08 2.10 5.90
N VAL A 83 -1.55 1.00 6.50
CA VAL A 83 -2.83 0.95 7.22
C VAL A 83 -2.82 1.91 8.42
N ILE A 84 -1.81 1.84 9.29
CA ILE A 84 -1.72 2.73 10.47
C ILE A 84 -1.43 4.20 10.09
N GLY A 85 -0.73 4.43 8.97
CA GLY A 85 -0.44 5.77 8.48
C GLY A 85 -1.70 6.53 8.02
N ASN A 86 -2.72 5.79 7.55
CA ASN A 86 -3.95 6.35 7.01
C ASN A 86 -4.97 6.71 8.12
N THR A 87 -5.30 8.01 8.24
CA THR A 87 -6.30 8.52 9.20
C THR A 87 -7.73 8.11 8.93
N GLU A 88 -8.07 7.78 7.70
CA GLU A 88 -9.39 7.29 7.32
C GLU A 88 -9.57 5.82 7.69
N ARG A 89 -8.52 5.11 8.09
CA ARG A 89 -8.56 3.69 8.46
C ARG A 89 -8.54 3.47 9.96
N VAL A 90 -7.43 3.84 10.61
CA VAL A 90 -7.24 3.54 12.05
C VAL A 90 -7.56 4.78 12.89
N ASP A 91 -8.49 4.61 13.84
CA ASP A 91 -8.81 5.64 14.83
C ASP A 91 -7.56 6.07 15.61
N PRO A 92 -7.29 7.37 15.80
CA PRO A 92 -6.15 7.84 16.59
C PRO A 92 -5.98 7.12 17.94
N LYS A 93 -7.07 6.84 18.66
CA LYS A 93 -7.04 6.18 19.98
C LYS A 93 -6.54 4.73 19.91
N LYS A 94 -6.71 4.08 18.75
CA LYS A 94 -6.33 2.68 18.50
C LYS A 94 -4.93 2.54 17.88
N ARG A 95 -4.31 3.62 17.41
CA ARG A 95 -3.01 3.56 16.72
C ARG A 95 -1.89 2.97 17.56
N ARG A 96 -1.83 3.31 18.85
CA ARG A 96 -0.80 2.74 19.74
C ARG A 96 -0.94 1.22 19.85
N GLU A 97 -2.17 0.72 19.92
CA GLU A 97 -2.44 -0.71 19.91
C GLU A 97 -2.08 -1.34 18.57
N PHE A 98 -2.49 -0.73 17.46
CA PHE A 98 -2.16 -1.21 16.12
C PHE A 98 -0.65 -1.30 15.93
N PHE A 99 0.10 -0.25 16.30
CA PHE A 99 1.56 -0.21 16.23
C PHE A 99 2.19 -1.33 17.06
N ARG A 100 1.70 -1.55 18.28
CA ARG A 100 2.19 -2.63 19.15
C ARG A 100 2.04 -4.01 18.51
N ARG A 101 0.90 -4.26 17.84
CA ARG A 101 0.65 -5.50 17.09
C ARG A 101 1.55 -5.60 15.85
N THR A 102 1.71 -4.51 15.11
CA THR A 102 2.66 -4.42 13.97
C THR A 102 4.09 -4.75 14.39
N SER A 103 4.60 -4.15 15.47
CA SER A 103 5.92 -4.50 16.02
C SER A 103 6.00 -5.96 16.48
N GLY A 104 4.88 -6.55 16.92
CA GLY A 104 4.80 -7.97 17.26
C GLY A 104 5.04 -8.86 16.04
N LEU A 105 4.31 -8.62 14.95
CA LEU A 105 4.48 -9.34 13.68
C LEU A 105 5.85 -9.09 13.05
N TYR A 106 6.33 -7.84 13.08
CA TYR A 106 7.67 -7.47 12.62
C TYR A 106 8.74 -8.34 13.29
N ARG A 107 8.69 -8.47 14.62
CA ARG A 107 9.68 -9.27 15.35
C ARG A 107 9.50 -10.77 15.10
N ARG A 108 8.26 -11.26 15.07
CA ARG A 108 7.95 -12.69 14.88
C ARG A 108 8.47 -13.21 13.54
N TYR A 109 8.36 -12.42 12.49
CA TYR A 109 8.68 -12.83 11.12
C TYR A 109 9.93 -12.17 10.55
N HIS A 110 10.75 -11.54 11.42
CA HIS A 110 11.97 -10.89 10.97
C HIS A 110 12.89 -11.90 10.26
N PRO A 111 13.35 -11.66 9.03
CA PRO A 111 14.18 -12.62 8.28
C PRO A 111 15.57 -12.87 8.88
N GLY A 112 15.98 -12.06 9.85
CA GLY A 112 17.33 -12.05 10.43
C GLY A 112 18.16 -10.89 9.91
N PRO A 113 19.19 -10.46 10.65
CA PRO A 113 20.00 -9.29 10.29
C PRO A 113 20.87 -9.52 9.04
N ASP A 114 21.23 -10.77 8.72
CA ASP A 114 22.05 -11.11 7.54
C ASP A 114 21.22 -11.14 6.25
N ALA A 115 19.91 -11.40 6.40
CA ALA A 115 18.99 -11.57 5.29
C ALA A 115 18.28 -10.29 4.88
N TRP A 116 18.18 -9.34 5.81
CA TRP A 116 17.32 -8.18 5.65
C TRP A 116 17.90 -6.96 6.36
N HIS A 117 17.82 -5.83 5.66
CA HIS A 117 18.19 -4.53 6.19
C HIS A 117 17.04 -3.53 5.99
N PRO A 118 16.88 -2.57 6.92
CA PRO A 118 15.94 -1.47 6.71
C PRO A 118 16.24 -0.73 5.41
N ALA A 119 15.19 -0.30 4.73
CA ALA A 119 15.30 0.57 3.56
C ALA A 119 15.99 1.89 3.93
N GLU A 120 16.41 2.66 2.94
CA GLU A 120 16.96 3.99 3.21
C GLU A 120 15.86 5.03 3.54
N GLY A 121 16.29 6.17 4.07
CA GLY A 121 15.44 7.33 4.32
C GLY A 121 14.32 7.12 5.34
N VAL A 122 13.18 7.79 5.10
CA VAL A 122 12.04 7.83 6.03
C VAL A 122 11.39 6.45 6.20
N THR A 123 11.36 5.63 5.15
CA THR A 123 10.84 4.26 5.23
C THR A 123 11.67 3.41 6.18
N GLY A 124 13.00 3.46 6.05
CA GLY A 124 13.93 2.85 6.99
C GLY A 124 13.78 3.32 8.42
N LEU A 125 13.56 4.62 8.62
CA LEU A 125 13.33 5.17 9.95
C LEU A 125 12.05 4.60 10.58
N LYS A 126 10.95 4.49 9.82
CA LYS A 126 9.72 3.84 10.30
C LYS A 126 9.95 2.38 10.68
N GLN A 127 10.72 1.64 9.88
CA GLN A 127 11.07 0.24 10.16
C GLN A 127 11.93 0.11 11.43
N ARG A 128 12.94 0.97 11.61
CA ARG A 128 13.75 1.03 12.84
C ARG A 128 12.91 1.35 14.07
N LEU A 129 11.97 2.29 13.98
CA LEU A 129 11.05 2.62 15.07
C LEU A 129 10.10 1.45 15.40
N LEU A 130 9.64 0.70 14.40
CA LEU A 130 8.88 -0.52 14.59
C LEU A 130 9.70 -1.59 15.32
N ALA A 131 10.94 -1.81 14.90
CA ALA A 131 11.87 -2.74 15.53
C ALA A 131 12.11 -2.40 17.01
N ALA A 132 12.33 -1.11 17.30
CA ALA A 132 12.52 -0.60 18.65
C ALA A 132 11.22 -0.47 19.49
N ARG A 133 10.05 -0.78 18.92
CA ARG A 133 8.72 -0.57 19.55
C ARG A 133 8.49 0.88 20.01
N ALA A 134 9.14 1.84 19.34
CA ALA A 134 9.16 3.25 19.71
C ALA A 134 7.97 4.03 19.13
N TYR A 135 6.76 3.80 19.67
CA TYR A 135 5.54 4.44 19.16
C TYR A 135 5.58 5.97 19.20
N LEU A 136 6.11 6.57 20.27
CA LEU A 136 6.18 8.03 20.40
C LEU A 136 7.07 8.65 19.31
N GLY A 137 8.21 8.02 19.02
CA GLY A 137 9.08 8.44 17.92
C GLY A 137 8.39 8.31 16.56
N TYR A 138 7.63 7.23 16.37
CA TYR A 138 6.81 7.05 15.16
C TYR A 138 5.73 8.13 15.01
N GLU A 139 5.06 8.49 16.09
CA GLU A 139 4.04 9.55 16.09
C GLU A 139 4.67 10.92 15.81
N ALA A 140 5.78 11.27 16.46
CA ALA A 140 6.50 12.51 16.20
C ALA A 140 6.93 12.63 14.73
N LEU A 141 7.56 11.58 14.17
CA LEU A 141 7.94 11.52 12.76
C LEU A 141 6.74 11.77 11.83
N ARG A 142 5.61 11.16 12.15
CA ARG A 142 4.37 11.31 11.37
C ARG A 142 3.83 12.73 11.40
N GLN A 143 3.89 13.41 12.53
CA GLN A 143 3.44 14.79 12.66
C GLN A 143 4.35 15.75 11.88
N VAL A 144 5.67 15.56 11.94
CA VAL A 144 6.64 16.32 11.14
C VAL A 144 6.38 16.15 9.65
N TYR A 145 6.20 14.90 9.19
CA TYR A 145 5.93 14.63 7.78
C TYR A 145 4.62 15.28 7.29
N ARG A 146 3.59 15.28 8.13
CA ARG A 146 2.32 15.97 7.82
C ARG A 146 2.46 17.48 7.72
N LEU A 147 3.23 18.08 8.61
CA LEU A 147 3.50 19.51 8.56
C LEU A 147 4.27 19.86 7.28
N ALA A 148 5.32 19.10 6.96
CA ALA A 148 6.09 19.27 5.74
C ALA A 148 5.23 19.11 4.47
N GLN A 149 4.30 18.13 4.44
CA GLN A 149 3.38 17.97 3.31
C GLN A 149 2.41 19.15 3.16
N ARG A 150 1.88 19.67 4.27
CA ARG A 150 1.01 20.87 4.24
C ARG A 150 1.74 22.06 3.65
N LEU A 151 2.98 22.32 4.10
CA LEU A 151 3.80 23.41 3.59
C LEU A 151 4.10 23.26 2.09
N LYS A 152 4.38 22.04 1.62
CA LYS A 152 4.56 21.75 0.18
C LYS A 152 3.29 21.99 -0.63
N HIS A 153 2.11 21.62 -0.11
CA HIS A 153 0.84 21.86 -0.79
C HIS A 153 0.48 23.35 -0.85
N THR A 154 0.82 24.13 0.17
CA THR A 154 0.65 25.59 0.16
C THR A 154 1.55 26.26 -0.88
N ASP A 155 2.79 25.79 -1.04
CA ASP A 155 3.76 26.33 -2.01
C ASP A 155 3.36 26.01 -3.47
N VAL A 156 2.80 24.82 -3.72
CA VAL A 156 2.24 24.43 -5.03
C VAL A 156 0.96 25.23 -5.34
N SER A 157 0.07 25.41 -4.38
CA SER A 157 -1.15 26.23 -4.54
C SER A 157 -0.83 27.72 -4.74
N GLY A 158 0.31 28.21 -4.24
CA GLY A 158 0.80 29.56 -4.46
C GLY A 158 1.41 29.78 -5.86
N ARG A 159 2.02 28.73 -6.44
CA ARG A 159 2.51 28.77 -7.83
C ARG A 159 1.40 28.70 -8.87
N ASP A 160 0.34 27.93 -8.62
CA ASP A 160 -0.82 27.85 -9.55
C ASP A 160 -1.70 29.12 -9.53
N SER A 161 -1.50 30.03 -8.57
CA SER A 161 -2.22 31.32 -8.51
C SER A 161 -1.52 32.45 -9.27
N ALA A 162 -0.32 32.22 -9.81
CA ALA A 162 0.43 33.20 -10.59
C ALA A 162 0.54 32.74 -12.06
N ALA A 163 -0.41 33.25 -12.86
CA ALA A 163 -0.45 33.31 -14.33
C ALA A 163 -0.93 32.07 -15.12
N GLU A 164 -2.13 32.18 -15.69
CA GLU A 164 -2.36 31.98 -17.12
C GLU A 164 -3.41 33.01 -17.62
N PRO A 165 -3.13 33.81 -18.67
CA PRO A 165 -4.13 34.63 -19.32
C PRO A 165 -5.06 33.74 -20.16
N ALA A 166 -6.35 34.10 -20.19
CA ALA A 166 -7.40 33.34 -20.87
C ALA A 166 -7.11 33.11 -22.36
N PRO A 167 -7.29 31.88 -22.90
CA PRO A 167 -7.33 31.67 -24.33
C PRO A 167 -8.72 32.03 -24.89
N ASP A 168 -8.71 32.82 -25.97
CA ASP A 168 -9.85 33.10 -26.83
C ASP A 168 -10.43 31.83 -27.48
N GLY A 169 -11.77 31.72 -27.45
CA GLY A 169 -12.62 31.18 -28.54
C GLY A 169 -12.54 29.68 -28.91
N PRO A 170 -13.68 29.03 -29.23
CA PRO A 170 -13.69 27.59 -29.49
C PRO A 170 -13.27 27.26 -30.94
N ALA A 171 -12.28 26.38 -31.09
CA ALA A 171 -11.99 25.71 -32.36
C ALA A 171 -12.69 24.33 -32.40
N GLN A 172 -13.40 24.11 -33.50
CA GLN A 172 -14.24 22.96 -33.81
C GLN A 172 -13.45 21.63 -33.77
N ARG A 173 -14.08 20.59 -33.22
CA ARG A 173 -13.52 19.25 -33.13
C ARG A 173 -13.94 18.46 -34.37
N THR A 174 -13.03 18.28 -35.32
CA THR A 174 -13.23 17.40 -36.48
C THR A 174 -13.14 15.95 -36.01
N GLU A 175 -14.19 15.19 -36.31
CA GLU A 175 -14.33 13.76 -36.04
C GLU A 175 -13.46 12.98 -37.04
N ALA A 176 -12.50 12.18 -36.55
CA ALA A 176 -11.72 11.26 -37.36
C ALA A 176 -11.99 9.83 -36.91
N ALA A 177 -12.48 9.03 -37.86
CA ALA A 177 -12.90 7.64 -37.70
C ALA A 177 -11.77 6.71 -37.27
N LEU A 178 -12.10 5.74 -36.40
CA LEU A 178 -11.22 4.65 -35.98
C LEU A 178 -11.12 3.58 -37.08
N PRO A 179 -9.92 3.03 -37.38
CA PRO A 179 -9.79 1.88 -38.27
C PRO A 179 -10.18 0.56 -37.58
N THR A 180 -10.86 -0.30 -38.32
CA THR A 180 -11.34 -1.64 -37.93
C THR A 180 -10.17 -2.61 -37.66
N PRO A 181 -10.21 -3.45 -36.60
CA PRO A 181 -9.15 -4.41 -36.35
C PRO A 181 -9.24 -5.65 -37.27
N THR A 182 -8.13 -5.97 -37.92
CA THR A 182 -7.91 -7.20 -38.69
C THR A 182 -7.74 -8.39 -37.75
N ARG A 183 -8.53 -9.44 -37.97
CA ARG A 183 -8.44 -10.74 -37.27
C ARG A 183 -7.20 -11.50 -37.75
N VAL A 184 -6.30 -11.86 -36.85
CA VAL A 184 -5.23 -12.84 -37.11
C VAL A 184 -5.66 -14.17 -36.52
N THR A 185 -5.94 -15.13 -37.40
CA THR A 185 -6.08 -16.55 -37.05
C THR A 185 -4.72 -17.23 -37.14
N GLY A 186 -4.30 -17.87 -36.05
CA GLY A 186 -3.13 -18.76 -35.99
C GLY A 186 -3.54 -20.24 -35.92
N PRO A 187 -2.58 -21.14 -36.19
CA PRO A 187 -2.79 -22.51 -36.70
C PRO A 187 -3.39 -23.51 -35.72
#